data_AF-A0A929NJ12-F1
#
_entry.id   AF-A0A929NJ12-F1
#
_cell.length_a   1.000
_cell.length_b   1.000
_cell.length_c   1.000
_cell.angle_alpha   90.00
_cell.angle_beta   90.00
_cell.angle_gamma   90.00
#
_symmetry.space_group_name_H-M   'P 1'
#
loop_
_entity.id
_entity.type
_entity.pdbx_description
1 polymer ?
#
loop_
_entity_poly.entity_id
_entity_poly.type
_entity_poly.pdbx_seq_one_letter_code
_entity_poly.pdbx_strand_id
1 'polypeptide(L)'
;MEQQARKDYWKANIRLVVLCLGIWFVVSFLFGIILVEQLNAISLGGYKLGFWFAQQGSIYVFVALIFFYANRMGKLDRKFDVHED
;
A
#
# COMPACT_ATOMS: atom_id res chain seq x y z
N MET A 1 -9.13 21.77 -23.20
CA MET A 1 -9.43 20.36 -22.90
C MET A 1 -8.23 19.65 -22.27
N GLU A 2 -7.01 19.80 -22.80
CA GLU A 2 -5.79 19.20 -22.22
C GLU A 2 -5.51 19.49 -20.73
N GLN A 3 -5.79 20.71 -20.26
CA GLN A 3 -5.56 21.07 -18.84
C GLN A 3 -6.46 20.29 -17.88
N GLN A 4 -7.65 19.85 -18.32
CA GLN A 4 -8.60 19.10 -17.50
C GLN A 4 -8.14 17.65 -17.37
N ALA A 5 -7.74 17.01 -18.48
CA ALA A 5 -7.19 15.66 -18.49
C ALA A 5 -5.93 15.53 -17.60
N ARG A 6 -5.01 16.50 -17.67
CA ARG A 6 -3.82 16.55 -16.79
C ARG A 6 -4.17 16.67 -15.31
N LYS A 7 -5.20 17.46 -14.96
CA LYS A 7 -5.67 17.62 -13.57
C LYS A 7 -6.30 16.34 -13.03
N ASP A 8 -7.08 15.64 -13.86
CA ASP A 8 -7.75 14.40 -13.45
C ASP A 8 -6.75 13.24 -13.29
N TYR A 9 -5.74 13.15 -14.17
CA TYR A 9 -4.61 12.23 -14.00
C TYR A 9 -3.85 12.50 -12.70
N TRP A 10 -3.48 13.77 -12.45
CA TRP A 10 -2.77 14.16 -11.24
C TRP A 10 -3.54 13.82 -9.95
N LYS A 11 -4.84 14.11 -9.94
CA LYS A 11 -5.72 13.81 -8.80
C LYS A 11 -5.84 12.30 -8.56
N ALA A 12 -5.89 11.51 -9.62
CA ALA A 12 -5.92 10.05 -9.52
C ALA A 12 -4.60 9.48 -9.01
N ASN A 13 -3.46 10.02 -9.45
CA ASN A 13 -2.14 9.61 -8.97
C ASN A 13 -1.96 9.95 -7.48
N ILE A 14 -2.32 11.17 -7.06
CA ILE A 14 -2.32 11.55 -5.64
C ILE A 14 -3.24 10.64 -4.83
N ARG A 15 -4.41 10.28 -5.34
CA ARG A 15 -5.31 9.35 -4.65
C ARG A 15 -4.66 7.98 -4.45
N LEU A 16 -3.91 7.46 -5.43
CA LEU A 16 -3.16 6.20 -5.28
C LEU A 16 -2.08 6.32 -4.20
N VAL A 17 -1.29 7.40 -4.22
CA VAL A 17 -0.23 7.64 -3.23
C VAL A 17 -0.82 7.75 -1.81
N VAL A 18 -1.90 8.51 -1.62
CA VAL A 18 -2.59 8.64 -0.33
C VAL A 18 -3.11 7.30 0.16
N LEU A 19 -3.64 6.46 -0.74
CA LEU A 19 -4.15 5.13 -0.39
C LEU A 19 -2.99 4.19 0.01
N CYS A 20 -1.86 4.23 -0.70
CA CYS A 20 -0.65 3.51 -0.32
C CYS A 20 -0.11 3.94 1.04
N LEU A 21 -0.06 5.25 1.32
CA LEU A 21 0.34 5.79 2.62
C LEU A 21 -0.63 5.39 3.73
N GLY A 22 -1.93 5.39 3.44
CA GLY A 22 -2.96 4.94 4.37
C GLY A 22 -2.81 3.46 4.73
N ILE A 23 -2.62 2.59 3.74
CA ILE A 23 -2.37 1.16 4.00
C ILE A 23 -1.06 0.97 4.75
N TRP A 24 0.00 1.67 4.36
CA TRP A 24 1.29 1.61 5.04
C TRP A 24 1.18 2.02 6.52
N PHE A 25 0.44 3.10 6.81
CA PHE A 25 0.16 3.54 8.17
C PHE A 25 -0.66 2.50 8.95
N VAL A 26 -1.76 2.00 8.37
CA VAL A 26 -2.60 0.97 9.00
C VAL A 26 -1.78 -0.28 9.29
N VAL A 27 -0.97 -0.74 8.35
CA VAL A 27 -0.17 -1.94 8.55
C VAL A 27 0.87 -1.71 9.66
N SER A 28 1.60 -0.60 9.60
CA SER A 28 2.66 -0.33 10.58
C SER A 28 2.09 -0.11 11.98
N PHE A 29 0.96 0.58 12.10
CA PHE A 29 0.35 0.95 13.37
C PHE A 29 -0.55 -0.16 13.94
N LEU A 30 -1.43 -0.73 13.11
CA LEU A 30 -2.40 -1.74 13.54
C LEU A 30 -1.70 -3.08 13.82
N PHE A 31 -0.79 -3.53 12.96
CA PHE A 31 -0.07 -4.80 13.19
C PHE A 31 1.16 -4.65 14.08
N GLY A 32 1.81 -3.47 14.08
CA GLY A 32 2.98 -3.23 14.91
C GLY A 32 2.68 -2.88 16.38
N ILE A 33 1.52 -2.26 16.67
CA ILE A 33 1.19 -1.77 18.02
C ILE A 33 -0.06 -2.44 18.58
N ILE A 34 -1.18 -2.38 17.86
CA ILE A 34 -2.49 -2.81 18.41
C ILE A 34 -2.61 -4.34 18.43
N LEU A 35 -2.27 -5.00 17.33
CA LEU A 35 -2.36 -6.45 17.18
C LEU A 35 -1.10 -7.19 17.63
N VAL A 36 -0.12 -6.47 18.19
CA VAL A 36 1.18 -7.06 18.55
C VAL A 36 1.02 -8.18 19.58
N GLU A 37 0.08 -8.05 20.52
CA GLU A 37 -0.19 -9.07 21.54
C GLU A 37 -0.81 -10.34 20.94
N GLN A 38 -1.77 -10.18 20.03
CA GLN A 38 -2.44 -11.28 19.33
C GLN A 38 -1.46 -11.97 18.37
N LEU A 39 -0.61 -11.20 17.68
CA LEU A 39 0.48 -11.73 16.87
C LEU A 39 1.52 -12.46 17.73
N ASN A 40 1.84 -11.94 18.91
CA ASN A 40 2.77 -12.58 19.84
C ASN A 40 2.25 -13.89 20.44
N ALA A 41 0.93 -14.14 20.41
CA ALA A 41 0.35 -15.42 20.80
C ALA A 41 0.69 -16.53 19.80
N ILE A 42 1.01 -16.17 18.55
CA ILE A 42 1.47 -17.11 17.53
C ILE A 42 3.01 -17.07 17.51
N SER A 43 3.63 -18.22 17.67
CA SER A 43 5.09 -18.35 17.59
C SER A 43 5.47 -18.95 16.24
N LEU A 44 6.22 -18.21 15.42
CA LEU A 44 6.83 -18.73 14.20
C LEU A 44 8.23 -19.26 14.55
N GLY A 45 8.40 -20.58 14.57
CA GLY A 45 9.72 -21.21 14.72
C GLY A 45 10.46 -20.87 16.02
N GLY A 46 9.74 -20.60 17.11
CA GLY A 46 10.31 -20.24 18.42
C GLY A 46 10.39 -18.74 18.70
N TYR A 47 10.06 -17.87 17.72
CA TYR A 47 10.01 -16.42 17.89
C TYR A 47 8.58 -15.89 17.82
N LYS A 48 8.27 -14.86 18.60
CA LYS A 48 6.95 -14.22 18.61
C LYS A 48 6.70 -13.49 17.29
N LEU A 49 5.54 -13.73 16.67
CA LEU A 49 5.20 -13.16 15.37
C LEU A 49 5.15 -11.63 15.36
N GLY A 50 4.73 -11.02 16.47
CA GLY A 50 4.71 -9.56 16.59
C GLY A 50 6.12 -8.96 16.54
N PHE A 51 7.11 -9.64 17.12
CA PHE A 51 8.51 -9.22 17.05
C PHE A 51 9.07 -9.35 15.62
N TRP A 52 8.78 -10.46 14.94
CA TRP A 52 9.14 -10.64 13.53
C TRP A 52 8.50 -9.55 12.65
N PHE A 53 7.24 -9.21 12.91
CA PHE A 53 6.52 -8.20 12.15
C PHE A 53 7.11 -6.79 12.33
N ALA A 54 7.51 -6.46 13.57
CA ALA A 54 8.17 -5.20 13.89
C ALA A 54 9.52 -5.04 13.17
N GLN A 55 10.23 -6.14 12.92
CA GLN A 55 11.58 -6.11 12.35
C GLN A 55 11.62 -6.28 10.82
N GLN A 56 10.85 -7.22 10.27
CA GLN A 56 10.87 -7.57 8.85
C GLN A 56 9.47 -7.61 8.21
N GLY A 57 8.39 -7.62 8.99
CA GLY A 57 7.03 -7.68 8.44
C GLY A 57 6.65 -6.45 7.61
N SER A 58 7.05 -5.26 8.05
CA SER A 58 6.72 -4.01 7.38
C SER A 58 7.31 -3.91 5.97
N ILE A 59 8.52 -4.45 5.74
CA ILE A 59 9.15 -4.41 4.40
C ILE A 59 8.44 -5.31 3.40
N TYR A 60 7.94 -6.49 3.81
CA TYR A 60 7.13 -7.33 2.92
C TYR A 60 5.83 -6.65 2.50
N VAL A 61 5.18 -5.95 3.43
CA VAL A 61 3.97 -5.21 3.09
C VAL A 61 4.28 -4.00 2.20
N PHE A 62 5.42 -3.35 2.41
CA PHE A 62 5.87 -2.28 1.52
C PHE A 62 6.09 -2.78 0.08
N VAL A 63 6.75 -3.93 -0.09
CA VAL A 63 6.92 -4.57 -1.41
C VAL A 63 5.56 -4.92 -2.04
N ALA A 64 4.65 -5.53 -1.27
CA ALA A 64 3.30 -5.84 -1.75
C ALA A 64 2.53 -4.57 -2.18
N LEU A 65 2.69 -3.47 -1.44
CA LEU A 65 2.11 -2.18 -1.78
C LEU A 65 2.68 -1.60 -3.08
N ILE A 66 3.97 -1.75 -3.35
CA ILE A 66 4.59 -1.32 -4.61
C ILE A 66 3.97 -2.10 -5.79
N PHE A 67 3.83 -3.42 -5.68
CA PHE A 67 3.19 -4.22 -6.72
C PHE A 67 1.72 -3.84 -6.92
N PHE A 68 0.97 -3.62 -5.83
CA PHE A 68 -0.40 -3.16 -5.89
C PHE A 68 -0.51 -1.79 -6.58
N TYR A 69 0.36 -0.85 -6.21
CA TYR A 69 0.45 0.47 -6.83
C TYR A 69 0.75 0.36 -8.33
N ALA A 70 1.77 -0.40 -8.72
CA ALA A 70 2.16 -0.58 -10.11
C ALA A 70 1.02 -1.17 -10.96
N ASN A 71 0.30 -2.17 -10.44
CA ASN A 71 -0.85 -2.75 -11.13
C ASN A 71 -2.00 -1.74 -11.27
N ARG A 72 -2.27 -0.95 -10.23
CA ARG A 72 -3.32 0.08 -10.26
C ARG A 72 -2.96 1.26 -11.14
N MET A 73 -1.68 1.64 -11.19
CA MET A 73 -1.17 2.68 -12.08
C MET A 73 -1.29 2.24 -13.54
N GLY A 74 -0.95 0.99 -13.88
CA GLY A 74 -1.19 0.45 -15.22
C GLY A 74 -2.67 0.41 -15.64
N LYS A 75 -3.58 0.13 -14.69
CA LYS A 75 -5.03 0.27 -14.93
C LYS A 75 -5.48 1.72 -15.10
N LEU A 76 -4.83 2.67 -14.42
CA LEU A 76 -5.14 4.08 -14.52
C LEU A 76 -4.66 4.63 -15.86
N ASP A 77 -3.43 4.30 -16.26
CA ASP A 77 -2.86 4.63 -17.57
C ASP A 77 -3.77 4.14 -18.69
N ARG A 78 -4.15 2.85 -18.68
CA ARG A 78 -5.07 2.30 -19.69
C ARG A 78 -6.44 2.96 -19.71
N LYS A 79 -6.86 3.60 -18.62
CA LYS A 79 -8.15 4.31 -18.56
C LYS A 79 -8.05 5.72 -19.13
N PHE A 80 -6.90 6.38 -18.99
CA PHE A 80 -6.67 7.71 -19.53
C PHE A 80 -6.16 7.67 -20.99
N ASP A 81 -5.39 6.65 -21.36
CA ASP A 81 -4.91 6.36 -22.72
C ASP A 81 -6.07 6.05 -23.70
N VAL A 82 -7.15 5.42 -23.21
CA VAL A 82 -8.35 5.12 -24.02
C VAL A 82 -9.30 6.33 -24.17
N HIS A 83 -9.01 7.45 -23.50
CA HIS A 83 -9.82 8.67 -23.59
C HIS A 83 -9.17 9.78 -24.43
N GLU A 84 -8.08 9.48 -25.17
CA GLU A 84 -7.45 10.41 -26.13
C GLU A 84 -7.92 10.26 -27.58
N ASP A 85 -8.93 9.43 -27.87
CA ASP A 85 -9.61 9.37 -29.19
C ASP A 85 -10.86 10.27 -29.26
#